data_AF-A0A955MFV4-F1
#
_entry.id   AF-A0A955MFV4-F1
#
_cell.length_a   1.000
_cell.length_b   1.000
_cell.length_c   1.000
_cell.angle_alpha   90.00
_cell.angle_beta   90.00
_cell.angle_gamma   90.00
#
_symmetry.space_group_name_H-M   'P 1'
#
loop_
_entity.id
_entity.type
_entity.pdbx_description
1 polymer ?
#
loop_
_entity_poly.entity_id
_entity_poly.type
_entity_poly.pdbx_seq_one_letter_code
_entity_poly.pdbx_strand_id
1 'polypeptide(L)'
;MSKNVWIGLVNLVPKEGNNDLEGALGAYVNILAFAEDEESYKKLVEFAAYEHEYDVEEIKDVELFEKRVSNFEVEDDIKILAEKVKETEKTHFGEFYVYENEEDK
;
A
#
# COMPACT_ATOMS: atom_id res chain seq x y z
N MET A 1 0.04 -21.95 3.80
CA MET A 1 -0.20 -21.50 5.19
C MET A 1 -1.57 -20.82 5.21
N SER A 2 -2.02 -20.16 6.29
CA SER A 2 -3.27 -19.40 6.25
C SER A 2 -2.98 -17.96 5.82
N LYS A 3 -3.70 -17.43 4.82
CA LYS A 3 -3.58 -16.03 4.39
C LYS A 3 -4.17 -15.10 5.45
N ASN A 4 -3.56 -13.94 5.64
CA ASN A 4 -4.03 -12.87 6.50
C ASN A 4 -3.98 -11.53 5.76
N VAL A 5 -4.64 -10.51 6.31
CA VAL A 5 -4.50 -9.14 5.80
C VAL A 5 -3.20 -8.55 6.32
N TRP A 6 -2.37 -8.10 5.40
CA TRP A 6 -1.14 -7.37 5.66
C TRP A 6 -1.32 -5.91 5.28
N ILE A 7 -0.60 -5.03 5.97
CA ILE A 7 -0.53 -3.60 5.69
C ILE A 7 0.94 -3.17 5.68
N GLY A 8 1.28 -2.22 4.82
CA GLY A 8 2.57 -1.55 4.82
C GLY A 8 2.46 -0.15 4.23
N LEU A 9 3.42 0.71 4.57
CA LEU A 9 3.56 2.03 4.00
C LEU A 9 4.48 1.93 2.77
N VAL A 10 3.99 2.36 1.63
CA VAL A 10 4.65 2.17 0.34
C VAL A 10 4.92 3.53 -0.28
N ASN A 11 6.17 3.74 -0.67
CA ASN A 11 6.55 4.88 -1.48
C ASN A 11 6.44 4.52 -2.95
N LEU A 12 5.56 5.23 -3.66
CA LEU A 12 5.27 5.04 -5.07
C LEU A 12 5.73 6.25 -5.89
N VAL A 13 6.36 5.98 -7.04
CA VAL A 13 6.71 6.99 -8.04
C VAL A 13 5.91 6.69 -9.31
N PRO A 14 5.21 7.68 -9.91
CA PRO A 14 4.48 7.46 -11.15
C PRO A 14 5.46 7.19 -12.30
N LYS A 15 5.14 6.23 -13.16
CA LYS A 15 5.92 5.99 -14.38
C LYS A 15 5.74 7.12 -15.39
N GLU A 16 6.65 7.18 -16.35
CA GLU A 16 6.55 8.12 -17.47
C GLU A 16 5.18 7.98 -18.16
N GLY A 17 4.42 9.08 -18.18
CA GLY A 17 3.08 9.15 -18.79
C GLY A 17 1.92 8.98 -17.81
N ASN A 18 2.16 8.46 -16.60
CA ASN A 18 1.16 8.40 -15.53
C ASN A 18 1.04 9.80 -14.86
N ASN A 19 -0.16 10.39 -14.90
CA ASN A 19 -0.45 11.70 -14.33
C ASN A 19 -1.41 11.64 -13.14
N ASP A 20 -1.64 10.47 -12.56
CA ASP A 20 -2.59 10.25 -11.47
C ASP A 20 -2.25 11.07 -10.20
N LEU A 21 -0.98 11.46 -10.02
CA LEU A 21 -0.53 12.32 -8.92
C LEU A 21 -0.43 13.81 -9.30
N GLU A 22 -1.06 14.23 -10.39
CA GLU A 22 -1.13 15.64 -10.84
C GLU A 22 0.24 16.34 -10.99
N GLY A 23 1.29 15.58 -11.30
CA GLY A 23 2.65 16.09 -11.50
C GLY A 23 3.54 16.05 -10.26
N ALA A 24 3.06 15.50 -9.13
CA ALA A 24 3.89 15.23 -7.96
C ALA A 24 4.98 14.18 -8.26
N LEU A 25 6.07 14.21 -7.50
CA LEU A 25 7.20 13.29 -7.66
C LEU A 25 6.87 11.87 -7.21
N GLY A 26 6.00 11.73 -6.21
CA GLY A 26 5.59 10.44 -5.67
C GLY A 26 4.57 10.58 -4.57
N ALA A 27 4.23 9.47 -3.93
CA ALA A 27 3.32 9.43 -2.82
C ALA A 27 3.66 8.31 -1.83
N TYR A 28 3.40 8.58 -0.56
CA TYR A 28 3.30 7.54 0.45
C TYR A 28 1.85 7.04 0.56
N VAL A 29 1.68 5.72 0.54
CA VAL A 29 0.37 5.08 0.53
C VAL A 29 0.36 3.88 1.47
N ASN A 30 -0.65 3.77 2.33
CA ASN A 30 -0.92 2.51 3.02
C ASN A 30 -1.51 1.52 2.01
N ILE A 31 -0.84 0.39 1.78
CA ILE A 31 -1.34 -0.65 0.88
C ILE A 31 -1.67 -1.89 1.69
N LEU A 32 -2.82 -2.50 1.39
CA LEU A 32 -3.30 -3.70 2.05
C LEU A 32 -3.45 -4.84 1.05
N ALA A 33 -3.02 -6.04 1.43
CA ALA A 33 -3.16 -7.24 0.60
C ALA A 33 -3.37 -8.51 1.43
N PHE A 34 -4.00 -9.52 0.83
CA PHE A 34 -4.29 -10.80 1.47
C PHE A 34 -3.19 -11.82 1.12
N ALA A 35 -2.27 -12.06 2.05
CA ALA A 35 -1.02 -12.79 1.80
C ALA A 35 -0.69 -13.79 2.92
N GLU A 36 0.11 -14.81 2.58
CA GLU A 36 0.57 -15.82 3.54
C GLU A 36 1.68 -15.30 4.46
N ASP A 37 2.58 -14.50 3.91
CA ASP A 37 3.76 -13.95 4.56
C ASP A 37 4.16 -12.59 3.97
N GLU A 38 5.16 -11.96 4.60
CA GLU A 38 5.69 -10.66 4.18
C GLU A 38 6.23 -10.67 2.75
N GLU A 39 6.90 -11.75 2.32
CA GLU A 39 7.46 -11.85 0.97
C GLU A 39 6.36 -11.90 -0.09
N SER A 40 5.31 -12.67 0.17
CA SER A 40 4.12 -12.76 -0.70
C SER A 40 3.38 -11.42 -0.74
N TYR A 41 3.28 -10.72 0.38
CA TYR A 41 2.73 -9.36 0.44
C TYR A 41 3.49 -8.41 -0.48
N LYS A 42 4.83 -8.36 -0.37
CA LYS A 42 5.65 -7.45 -1.19
C LYS A 42 5.47 -7.70 -2.69
N LYS A 43 5.44 -8.97 -3.12
CA LYS A 43 5.17 -9.33 -4.51
C LYS A 43 3.79 -8.88 -5.00
N LEU A 44 2.77 -9.00 -4.17
CA LEU A 44 1.41 -8.55 -4.50
C LEU A 44 1.32 -7.02 -4.60
N VAL A 45 2.05 -6.30 -3.75
CA VAL A 45 2.16 -4.84 -3.80
C VAL A 45 2.88 -4.38 -5.06
N GLU A 46 4.04 -4.95 -5.35
CA GLU A 46 4.83 -4.62 -6.55
C GLU A 46 4.03 -4.88 -7.83
N PHE A 47 3.33 -6.01 -7.89
CA PHE A 47 2.47 -6.35 -9.03
C PHE A 47 1.31 -5.35 -9.18
N ALA A 48 0.60 -5.04 -8.10
CA ALA A 48 -0.51 -4.09 -8.14
C ALA A 48 -0.02 -2.67 -8.53
N ALA A 49 1.08 -2.19 -7.95
CA ALA A 49 1.67 -0.91 -8.31
C ALA A 49 2.05 -0.87 -9.79
N TYR A 50 2.64 -1.96 -10.30
CA TYR A 50 2.97 -2.09 -11.72
C TYR A 50 1.73 -1.99 -12.63
N GLU A 51 0.64 -2.67 -12.29
CA GLU A 51 -0.63 -2.61 -13.03
C GLU A 51 -1.24 -1.20 -13.05
N HIS A 52 -0.98 -0.41 -12.03
CA HIS A 52 -1.40 0.98 -11.89
C HIS A 52 -0.35 2.00 -12.41
N GLU A 53 0.64 1.54 -13.19
CA GLU A 53 1.68 2.40 -13.78
C GLU A 53 2.50 3.18 -12.75
N TYR A 54 2.77 2.57 -11.58
CA TYR A 54 3.71 3.06 -10.57
C TYR A 54 4.95 2.14 -10.49
N ASP A 55 6.05 2.73 -10.05
CA ASP A 55 7.22 2.02 -9.54
C ASP A 55 7.21 2.07 -8.00
N VAL A 56 7.53 0.95 -7.36
CA VAL A 56 7.68 0.88 -5.90
C VAL A 56 9.13 1.22 -5.56
N GLU A 57 9.33 2.38 -4.93
CA GLU A 57 10.66 2.78 -4.49
C GLU A 57 11.02 2.13 -3.16
N GLU A 58 10.05 2.04 -2.24
CA GLU A 58 10.28 1.50 -0.91
C GLU A 58 9.00 0.92 -0.28
N ILE A 59 9.16 -0.13 0.51
CA ILE A 59 8.10 -0.72 1.34
C ILE A 59 8.59 -0.77 2.79
N LYS A 60 7.88 -0.07 3.69
CA LYS A 60 8.18 0.05 5.11
C LYS A 60 7.02 -0.43 5.99
N ASP A 61 7.32 -0.67 7.26
CA ASP A 61 6.34 -0.99 8.31
C ASP A 61 5.35 -2.10 7.94
N VAL A 62 5.87 -3.15 7.29
CA VAL A 62 5.08 -4.31 6.89
C VAL A 62 4.74 -5.16 8.10
N GLU A 63 3.44 -5.35 8.34
CA GLU A 63 2.95 -6.22 9.40
C GLU A 63 1.53 -6.72 9.15
N LEU A 64 1.09 -7.66 9.98
CA LEU A 64 -0.30 -8.09 10.00
C LEU A 64 -1.21 -6.93 10.42
N PHE A 65 -2.32 -6.75 9.70
CA PHE A 65 -3.28 -5.69 9.99
C PHE A 65 -3.86 -5.79 11.42
N GLU A 66 -4.09 -7.01 11.91
CA GLU A 66 -4.56 -7.23 13.29
C GLU A 66 -3.56 -6.70 14.32
N LYS A 67 -2.25 -6.87 14.07
CA LYS A 67 -1.18 -6.35 14.93
C LYS A 67 -1.09 -4.83 14.88
N ARG A 68 -1.34 -4.23 13.72
CA ARG A 68 -1.43 -2.76 13.58
C ARG A 68 -2.57 -2.20 14.43
N VAL A 69 -3.77 -2.76 14.31
CA VAL A 69 -4.97 -2.33 15.06
C VAL A 69 -4.84 -2.56 16.56
N SER A 70 -4.11 -3.59 17.00
CA SER A 70 -3.91 -3.83 18.44
C SER A 70 -2.96 -2.83 19.09
N ASN A 71 -2.03 -2.28 18.32
CA ASN A 71 -0.95 -1.43 18.83
C ASN A 71 -1.20 0.07 18.62
N PHE A 72 -2.02 0.44 17.62
CA PHE A 72 -2.24 1.81 17.21
C PHE A 72 -3.71 2.06 16.89
N GLU A 73 -4.13 3.32 17.01
CA GLU A 73 -5.38 3.77 16.42
C GLU A 73 -5.22 3.79 14.89
N VAL A 74 -6.16 3.16 14.20
CA VAL A 74 -6.19 3.06 12.74
C VAL A 74 -7.45 3.75 12.25
N GLU A 75 -7.30 4.52 11.18
CA GLU A 75 -8.39 5.25 10.53
C GLU A 75 -9.45 4.28 9.98
N ASP A 76 -10.71 4.73 9.95
CA ASP A 76 -11.85 3.86 9.60
C ASP A 76 -11.86 3.46 8.13
N ASP A 77 -11.33 4.30 7.24
CA ASP A 77 -11.13 4.01 5.83
C ASP A 77 -10.18 2.82 5.63
N ILE A 78 -9.07 2.76 6.36
CA ILE A 78 -8.12 1.64 6.33
C ILE A 78 -8.78 0.36 6.85
N LYS A 79 -9.63 0.43 7.89
CA LYS A 79 -10.41 -0.74 8.35
C LYS A 79 -11.38 -1.23 7.28
N ILE A 80 -12.04 -0.32 6.57
CA ILE A 80 -12.93 -0.66 5.45
C ILE A 80 -12.13 -1.33 4.32
N LEU A 81 -10.92 -0.83 4.01
CA LEU A 81 -10.04 -1.47 3.02
C LEU A 81 -9.63 -2.88 3.46
N ALA A 82 -9.32 -3.10 4.74
CA ALA A 82 -8.97 -4.42 5.24
C ALA A 82 -10.11 -5.45 5.03
N GLU A 83 -11.36 -5.04 5.24
CA GLU A 83 -12.53 -5.89 4.97
C GLU A 83 -12.71 -6.14 3.46
N LYS A 84 -12.52 -5.11 2.61
CA LYS A 84 -12.53 -5.29 1.15
C LYS A 84 -11.44 -6.25 0.66
N VAL A 85 -10.24 -6.16 1.23
CA VAL A 85 -9.12 -7.07 0.90
C VAL A 85 -9.48 -8.52 1.23
N LYS A 86 -10.14 -8.78 2.38
CA LYS A 86 -10.62 -10.12 2.73
C LYS A 86 -11.71 -10.60 1.77
N GLU A 87 -12.63 -9.73 1.38
CA GLU A 87 -13.74 -10.08 0.48
C GLU A 87 -13.26 -10.36 -0.94
N THR A 88 -12.38 -9.51 -1.48
CA THR A 88 -11.99 -9.56 -2.89
C THR A 88 -10.70 -10.35 -3.13
N GLU A 89 -9.91 -10.62 -2.09
CA GLU A 89 -8.53 -11.13 -2.17
C GLU A 89 -7.63 -10.32 -3.13
N LYS A 90 -7.89 -9.02 -3.27
CA LYS A 90 -7.12 -8.10 -4.12
C LYS A 90 -6.33 -7.13 -3.26
N THR A 91 -5.25 -6.60 -3.81
CA THR A 91 -4.51 -5.48 -3.23
C THR A 91 -5.36 -4.21 -3.33
N HIS A 92 -5.44 -3.44 -2.25
CA HIS A 92 -6.13 -2.14 -2.22
C HIS A 92 -5.20 -1.05 -1.71
N PHE A 93 -5.30 0.13 -2.31
CA PHE A 93 -4.52 1.33 -1.99
C PHE A 93 -5.36 2.24 -1.10
N GLY A 94 -4.74 2.77 -0.05
CA GLY A 94 -5.29 3.83 0.78
C GLY A 94 -5.19 5.21 0.14
N GLU A 95 -5.30 6.24 0.96
CA GLU A 95 -5.09 7.61 0.54
C GLU A 95 -3.63 7.85 0.12
N PHE A 96 -3.45 8.65 -0.94
CA PHE A 96 -2.16 9.01 -1.48
C PHE A 96 -1.69 10.33 -0.88
N TYR A 97 -0.64 10.27 -0.08
CA TYR A 97 0.02 11.44 0.48
C TYR A 97 1.17 11.86 -0.45
N VAL A 98 0.86 12.76 -1.39
CA VAL A 98 1.77 13.20 -2.45
C VAL A 98 2.86 14.14 -1.92
N TYR A 99 4.03 14.10 -2.56
CA TYR A 99 5.14 15.02 -2.30
C TYR A 99 5.72 15.59 -3.61
N GLU A 100 6.16 16.85 -3.58
CA GLU A 100 6.61 17.59 -4.77
C GLU A 100 8.14 17.69 -4.89
N ASN A 101 8.87 17.41 -3.81
CA ASN A 101 10.34 17.45 -3.77
C ASN A 101 10.90 16.31 -2.90
N GLU A 102 12.19 16.00 -3.05
CA GLU A 102 12.89 14.95 -2.29
C GLU A 102 13.07 15.30 -0.80
N GLU A 103 12.93 16.57 -0.41
CA GLU A 103 13.07 17.01 0.99
C GLU A 103 11.80 16.71 1.81
N ASP A 104 10.65 16.56 1.15
CA ASP A 104 9.35 16.24 1.74
C ASP A 104 9.12 14.73 1.94
N LYS A 105 10.06 13.91 1.49
CA LYS A 105 10.03 12.44 1.55
C LYS A 105 10.50 11.90 2.90
#